data_AF-A0A6C7TSP4-F1
#
_entry.id   AF-A0A6C7TSP4-F1
#
_cell.length_a   1.000
_cell.length_b   1.000
_cell.length_c   1.000
_cell.angle_alpha   90.00
_cell.angle_beta   90.00
_cell.angle_gamma   90.00
#
_symmetry.space_group_name_H-M   'P 1'
#
loop_
_entity.id
_entity.type
_entity.pdbx_description
1 polymer ?
#
loop_
_entity_poly.entity_id
_entity_poly.type
_entity_poly.pdbx_seq_one_letter_code
_entity_poly.pdbx_strand_id
1 'polypeptide(L)'
;FKDRVVIKGKFNNNVYFNNSHFKNYVDFHACKFEKTASFYGVRFDKTPNFSQAVFQDSINLVNIKAKFDFQNLNTVIENRDKPKNETANDFRDSFRTFKNALIKDNNLLDASNFHKYELYCKEIELKFKKPKIFSREWMDKWQLFFYRKLCDHHTDLILNLRWLVVVVGFFVSVLFVLRYGDGNLLQFFNKDNDLLKMLKAMLNIKVLNDSNVTYLILLYSFIGLFFVRTFFIFYYLVIFILMLAMSPYNLFSVVNFVTKDQSSSSLENIIMVAYTLIMILVLFSLQKTARKNSIVPN
;
A
#
# COMPACT_ATOMS: atom_id res chain seq x y z
N PHE A 1 -12.13 27.65 -14.99
CA PHE A 1 -10.98 27.79 -15.90
C PHE A 1 -10.83 26.54 -16.76
N LYS A 2 -11.01 26.67 -18.08
CA LYS A 2 -10.88 25.55 -19.04
C LYS A 2 -9.42 25.34 -19.47
N ASP A 3 -8.68 26.42 -19.67
CA ASP A 3 -7.30 26.40 -20.14
C ASP A 3 -6.29 26.42 -19.00
N ARG A 4 -5.00 26.30 -19.35
CA ARG A 4 -3.89 26.45 -18.42
C ARG A 4 -3.94 27.85 -17.80
N VAL A 5 -3.83 27.92 -16.47
CA VAL A 5 -3.81 29.18 -15.73
C VAL A 5 -2.45 29.35 -15.08
N VAL A 6 -1.83 30.50 -15.27
CA VAL A 6 -0.59 30.88 -14.57
C VAL A 6 -0.88 32.17 -13.84
N ILE A 7 -0.82 32.12 -12.52
CA ILE A 7 -1.01 33.26 -11.64
C ILE A 7 0.34 33.47 -10.94
N LYS A 8 0.91 34.66 -11.12
CA LYS A 8 2.18 35.04 -10.52
C LYS A 8 2.05 36.45 -9.97
N GLY A 9 2.63 36.69 -8.80
CA GLY A 9 2.70 38.02 -8.24
C GLY A 9 2.60 38.05 -6.72
N LYS A 10 2.61 39.28 -6.22
CA LYS A 10 2.40 39.62 -4.82
C LYS A 10 0.98 40.16 -4.66
N PHE A 11 0.16 39.49 -3.86
CA PHE A 11 -1.21 39.89 -3.58
C PHE A 11 -1.27 40.56 -2.21
N ASN A 12 -1.45 41.89 -2.20
CA ASN A 12 -1.47 42.69 -0.98
C ASN A 12 -2.83 42.66 -0.24
N ASN A 13 -3.88 42.18 -0.90
CA ASN A 13 -5.23 42.08 -0.36
C ASN A 13 -5.70 40.62 -0.35
N ASN A 14 -6.86 40.35 0.28
CA ASN A 14 -7.45 39.02 0.27
C ASN A 14 -7.71 38.56 -1.16
N VAL A 15 -7.43 37.29 -1.45
CA VAL A 15 -7.67 36.68 -2.75
C VAL A 15 -8.60 35.48 -2.58
N TYR A 16 -9.63 35.42 -3.41
CA TYR A 16 -10.65 34.38 -3.32
C TYR A 16 -10.75 33.63 -4.66
N PHE A 17 -10.48 32.32 -4.60
CA PHE A 17 -10.73 31.37 -5.68
C PHE A 17 -11.91 30.46 -5.36
N ASN A 18 -12.74 30.82 -4.39
CA ASN A 18 -13.81 29.97 -3.85
C ASN A 18 -14.68 29.35 -4.95
N ASN A 19 -14.96 28.05 -4.82
CA ASN A 19 -15.75 27.25 -5.75
C ASN A 19 -15.25 27.25 -7.21
N SER A 20 -14.03 27.73 -7.46
CA SER A 20 -13.43 27.70 -8.79
C SER A 20 -13.14 26.27 -9.21
N HIS A 21 -13.38 25.98 -10.49
CA HIS A 21 -13.01 24.71 -11.12
C HIS A 21 -11.88 24.92 -12.12
N PHE A 22 -10.71 24.38 -11.80
CA PHE A 22 -9.54 24.33 -12.69
C PHE A 22 -9.51 22.98 -13.40
N LYS A 23 -9.97 22.97 -14.66
CA LYS A 23 -10.00 21.76 -15.51
C LYS A 23 -8.63 21.38 -16.06
N ASN A 24 -7.75 22.38 -16.22
CA ASN A 24 -6.39 22.20 -16.71
C ASN A 24 -5.37 22.64 -15.65
N TYR A 25 -4.08 22.51 -15.95
CA TYR A 25 -2.99 22.82 -15.04
C TYR A 25 -3.05 24.28 -14.58
N VAL A 26 -2.87 24.48 -13.28
CA VAL A 26 -2.79 25.80 -12.66
C VAL A 26 -1.48 25.96 -11.90
N ASP A 27 -0.87 27.12 -12.06
CA ASP A 27 0.44 27.45 -11.52
C ASP A 27 0.37 28.71 -10.66
N PHE A 28 0.62 28.55 -9.37
CA PHE A 28 0.77 29.60 -8.36
C PHE A 28 2.21 29.67 -7.82
N HIS A 29 3.18 29.11 -8.56
CA HIS A 29 4.58 29.09 -8.15
C HIS A 29 5.08 30.48 -7.75
N ALA A 30 5.74 30.54 -6.59
CA ALA A 30 6.34 31.75 -6.04
C ALA A 30 5.36 32.92 -5.84
N CYS A 31 4.05 32.66 -5.77
CA CYS A 31 3.09 33.70 -5.38
C CYS A 31 3.28 34.07 -3.91
N LYS A 32 3.14 35.36 -3.60
CA LYS A 32 3.13 35.85 -2.22
C LYS A 32 1.75 36.40 -1.89
N PHE A 33 1.08 35.80 -0.90
CA PHE A 33 -0.21 36.26 -0.39
C PHE A 33 0.02 36.92 0.98
N GLU A 34 -0.13 38.26 1.02
CA GLU A 34 0.08 39.05 2.25
C GLU A 34 -1.10 38.93 3.21
N LYS A 35 -2.31 38.76 2.67
CA LYS A 35 -3.53 38.51 3.46
C LYS A 35 -4.14 37.16 3.11
N THR A 36 -5.36 36.91 3.59
CA THR A 36 -6.05 35.63 3.42
C THR A 36 -6.17 35.21 1.94
N ALA A 37 -5.73 33.99 1.63
CA ALA A 37 -5.90 33.36 0.33
C ALA A 37 -6.87 32.18 0.45
N SER A 38 -8.05 32.29 -0.15
CA SER A 38 -9.11 31.31 0.01
C SER A 38 -9.30 30.45 -1.23
N PHE A 39 -9.17 29.14 -1.06
CA PHE A 39 -9.43 28.08 -2.04
C PHE A 39 -10.58 27.18 -1.59
N TYR A 40 -11.52 27.73 -0.82
CA TYR A 40 -12.67 27.00 -0.32
C TYR A 40 -13.45 26.35 -1.48
N GLY A 41 -13.70 25.04 -1.39
CA GLY A 41 -14.51 24.33 -2.38
C GLY A 41 -13.88 24.23 -3.77
N VAL A 42 -12.59 24.58 -3.93
CA VAL A 42 -11.92 24.55 -5.23
C VAL A 42 -11.77 23.13 -5.74
N ARG A 43 -12.00 22.94 -7.04
CA ARG A 43 -11.76 21.67 -7.72
C ARG A 43 -10.54 21.77 -8.63
N PHE A 44 -9.58 20.86 -8.45
CA PHE A 44 -8.42 20.68 -9.32
C PHE A 44 -8.53 19.34 -10.03
N ASP A 45 -8.72 19.34 -11.34
CA ASP A 45 -8.70 18.09 -12.15
C ASP A 45 -7.27 17.65 -12.47
N LYS A 46 -6.31 18.59 -12.51
CA LYS A 46 -4.87 18.32 -12.65
C LYS A 46 -4.11 18.85 -11.44
N THR A 47 -2.96 18.24 -11.14
CA THR A 47 -2.12 18.63 -10.00
C THR A 47 -1.74 20.12 -10.07
N PRO A 48 -2.14 20.95 -9.10
CA PRO A 48 -1.77 22.36 -9.07
C PRO A 48 -0.33 22.52 -8.57
N ASN A 49 0.33 23.60 -8.99
CA ASN A 49 1.64 23.95 -8.48
C ASN A 49 1.55 25.15 -7.54
N PHE A 50 1.96 24.96 -6.30
CA PHE A 50 2.09 25.98 -5.25
C PHE A 50 3.52 26.01 -4.70
N SER A 51 4.50 25.49 -5.44
CA SER A 51 5.88 25.44 -4.96
C SER A 51 6.40 26.85 -4.69
N GLN A 52 7.06 27.02 -3.55
CA GLN A 52 7.58 28.30 -3.08
C GLN A 52 6.50 29.39 -2.90
N ALA A 53 5.21 29.05 -2.90
CA ALA A 53 4.17 30.00 -2.57
C ALA A 53 4.24 30.34 -1.07
N VAL A 54 4.15 31.64 -0.76
CA VAL A 54 4.22 32.15 0.61
C VAL A 54 2.87 32.69 1.02
N PHE A 55 2.31 32.13 2.09
CA PHE A 55 1.08 32.59 2.73
C PHE A 55 1.47 33.24 4.07
N GLN A 56 1.43 34.57 4.16
CA GLN A 56 1.81 35.28 5.38
C GLN A 56 0.74 35.17 6.47
N ASP A 57 -0.53 35.27 6.07
CA ASP A 57 -1.69 35.13 6.94
C ASP A 57 -2.28 33.70 6.81
N SER A 58 -3.61 33.54 6.78
CA SER A 58 -4.27 32.24 6.63
C SER A 58 -4.51 31.84 5.17
N ILE A 59 -4.45 30.53 4.91
CA ILE A 59 -4.88 29.91 3.66
C ILE A 59 -6.09 29.01 3.95
N ASN A 60 -7.21 29.24 3.27
CA ASN A 60 -8.38 28.39 3.43
C ASN A 60 -8.38 27.30 2.35
N LEU A 61 -8.20 26.04 2.77
CA LEU A 61 -8.16 24.87 1.90
C LEU A 61 -9.34 23.90 2.15
N VAL A 62 -10.37 24.35 2.85
CA VAL A 62 -11.51 23.50 3.23
C VAL A 62 -12.30 23.09 1.99
N ASN A 63 -12.74 21.83 1.94
CA ASN A 63 -13.56 21.26 0.86
C ASN A 63 -12.88 21.26 -0.52
N ILE A 64 -11.55 21.24 -0.59
CA ILE A 64 -10.86 21.06 -1.87
C ILE A 64 -11.18 19.70 -2.47
N LYS A 65 -11.57 19.71 -3.74
CA LYS A 65 -11.85 18.52 -4.54
C LYS A 65 -10.65 18.23 -5.42
N ALA A 66 -9.74 17.40 -4.90
CA ALA A 66 -8.52 16.99 -5.60
C ALA A 66 -8.27 15.49 -5.40
N LYS A 67 -8.24 14.73 -6.50
CA LYS A 67 -7.92 13.29 -6.49
C LYS A 67 -6.76 13.04 -7.44
N PHE A 68 -5.59 12.74 -6.89
CA PHE A 68 -4.40 12.46 -7.65
C PHE A 68 -3.96 11.03 -7.37
N ASP A 69 -3.78 10.21 -8.41
CA ASP A 69 -3.14 8.92 -8.28
C ASP A 69 -1.64 9.01 -8.60
N PHE A 70 -0.89 8.02 -8.13
CA PHE A 70 0.54 7.96 -8.30
C PHE A 70 0.98 7.93 -9.78
N GLN A 71 0.22 7.25 -10.65
CA GLN A 71 0.58 7.10 -12.06
C GLN A 71 0.42 8.42 -12.80
N ASN A 72 -0.72 9.10 -12.62
CA ASN A 72 -1.00 10.41 -13.16
C ASN A 72 0.02 11.45 -12.67
N LEU A 73 0.38 11.45 -11.38
CA LEU A 73 1.44 12.32 -10.86
C LEU A 73 2.80 12.03 -11.52
N ASN A 74 3.18 10.75 -11.65
CA ASN A 74 4.41 10.34 -12.31
C ASN A 74 4.43 10.78 -13.78
N THR A 75 3.33 10.59 -14.52
CA THR A 75 3.20 11.04 -15.91
C THR A 75 3.26 12.58 -16.04
N VAL A 76 2.60 13.32 -15.15
CA VAL A 76 2.67 14.79 -15.13
C VAL A 76 4.11 15.27 -14.90
N ILE A 77 4.87 14.62 -14.02
CA ILE A 77 6.28 14.93 -13.79
C ILE A 77 7.14 14.54 -15.01
N GLU A 78 6.93 13.34 -15.56
CA GLU A 78 7.62 12.82 -16.74
C GLU A 78 7.40 13.66 -18.01
N ASN A 79 6.31 14.41 -18.10
CA ASN A 79 6.00 15.26 -19.25
C ASN A 79 6.45 16.74 -19.11
N ARG A 80 7.12 17.11 -18.01
CA ARG A 80 7.63 18.49 -17.79
C ARG A 80 9.04 18.70 -18.31
N ASP A 81 9.34 19.82 -18.94
CA ASP A 81 10.70 20.06 -19.47
C ASP A 81 11.77 20.31 -18.39
N LYS A 82 11.36 20.52 -17.12
CA LYS A 82 12.23 20.70 -15.95
C LYS A 82 12.81 19.35 -15.46
N PRO A 83 14.01 19.32 -14.81
CA PRO A 83 14.51 18.12 -14.15
C PRO A 83 13.45 17.44 -13.28
N LYS A 84 13.32 16.11 -13.44
CA LYS A 84 12.19 15.34 -12.90
C LYS A 84 12.18 15.26 -11.38
N ASN A 85 13.37 15.13 -10.79
CA ASN A 85 13.58 15.18 -9.35
C ASN A 85 13.16 16.54 -8.78
N GLU A 86 13.55 17.65 -9.41
CA GLU A 86 13.15 18.99 -8.96
C GLU A 86 11.65 19.24 -9.14
N THR A 87 11.08 18.80 -10.26
CA THR A 87 9.64 18.90 -10.52
C THR A 87 8.83 18.11 -9.49
N ALA A 88 9.30 16.91 -9.13
CA ALA A 88 8.70 16.12 -8.07
C ALA A 88 8.80 16.84 -6.71
N ASN A 89 9.94 17.46 -6.42
CA ASN A 89 10.14 18.26 -5.20
C ASN A 89 9.22 19.50 -5.16
N ASP A 90 8.98 20.18 -6.29
CA ASP A 90 8.05 21.32 -6.37
C ASP A 90 6.61 20.92 -6.02
N PHE A 91 6.12 19.80 -6.58
CA PHE A 91 4.80 19.29 -6.23
C PHE A 91 4.75 18.80 -4.78
N ARG A 92 5.82 18.17 -4.30
CA ARG A 92 5.95 17.77 -2.89
C ARG A 92 5.84 18.98 -1.96
N ASP A 93 6.49 20.09 -2.30
CA ASP A 93 6.41 21.34 -1.55
C ASP A 93 4.99 21.90 -1.52
N SER A 94 4.30 21.89 -2.67
CA SER A 94 2.89 22.29 -2.79
C SER A 94 2.00 21.50 -1.82
N PHE A 95 2.13 20.17 -1.82
CA PHE A 95 1.34 19.29 -0.95
C PHE A 95 1.71 19.40 0.52
N ARG A 96 2.99 19.67 0.83
CA ARG A 96 3.45 19.95 2.20
C ARG A 96 2.78 21.22 2.74
N THR A 97 2.71 22.28 1.95
CA THR A 97 2.01 23.52 2.32
C THR A 97 0.53 23.23 2.60
N PHE A 98 -0.13 22.48 1.73
CA PHE A 98 -1.54 22.13 1.91
C PHE A 98 -1.80 21.30 3.17
N LYS A 99 -0.98 20.26 3.37
CA LYS A 99 -1.03 19.42 4.57
C LYS A 99 -0.87 20.25 5.84
N ASN A 100 0.15 21.11 5.91
CA ASN A 100 0.44 21.89 7.12
C ASN A 100 -0.69 22.88 7.43
N ALA A 101 -1.25 23.53 6.42
CA ALA A 101 -2.41 24.40 6.57
C ALA A 101 -3.64 23.64 7.10
N LEU A 102 -3.95 22.48 6.53
CA LEU A 102 -5.09 21.66 6.96
C LEU A 102 -4.92 21.09 8.38
N ILE A 103 -3.69 20.76 8.79
CA ILE A 103 -3.39 20.38 10.18
C ILE A 103 -3.68 21.54 11.12
N LYS A 104 -3.29 22.77 10.76
CA LYS A 104 -3.55 23.98 11.57
C LYS A 104 -5.05 24.23 11.73
N ASP A 105 -5.84 23.90 10.71
CA ASP A 105 -7.30 24.05 10.70
C ASP A 105 -8.04 22.83 11.31
N ASN A 106 -7.33 21.89 11.95
CA ASN A 106 -7.87 20.65 12.52
C ASN A 106 -8.59 19.73 11.49
N ASN A 107 -8.35 19.90 10.19
CA ASN A 107 -8.88 19.03 9.15
C ASN A 107 -7.91 17.88 8.85
N LEU A 108 -7.88 16.89 9.75
CA LEU A 108 -6.93 15.77 9.71
C LEU A 108 -7.17 14.81 8.53
N LEU A 109 -8.42 14.67 8.08
CA LEU A 109 -8.78 13.78 6.97
C LEU A 109 -8.24 14.30 5.63
N ASP A 110 -8.45 15.58 5.33
CA ASP A 110 -7.90 16.17 4.09
C ASP A 110 -6.38 16.33 4.18
N ALA A 111 -5.84 16.70 5.35
CA ALA A 111 -4.39 16.74 5.57
C ALA A 111 -3.73 15.39 5.28
N SER A 112 -4.38 14.30 5.68
CA SER A 112 -3.97 12.92 5.41
C SER A 112 -3.88 12.63 3.90
N ASN A 113 -4.84 13.10 3.10
CA ASN A 113 -4.85 12.92 1.65
C ASN A 113 -3.70 13.70 0.99
N PHE A 114 -3.45 14.94 1.41
CA PHE A 114 -2.32 15.71 0.90
C PHE A 114 -0.97 15.18 1.36
N HIS A 115 -0.89 14.61 2.57
CA HIS A 115 0.31 13.90 3.02
C HIS A 115 0.61 12.67 2.14
N LYS A 116 -0.42 11.94 1.69
CA LYS A 116 -0.23 10.86 0.73
C LYS A 116 0.37 11.37 -0.58
N TYR A 117 -0.14 12.47 -1.12
CA TYR A 117 0.39 13.06 -2.36
C TYR A 117 1.83 13.57 -2.18
N GLU A 118 2.16 14.15 -1.02
CA GLU A 118 3.53 14.50 -0.63
C GLU A 118 4.46 13.27 -0.68
N LEU A 119 4.01 12.12 -0.15
CA LEU A 119 4.78 10.87 -0.16
C LEU A 119 4.92 10.26 -1.56
N TYR A 120 3.90 10.34 -2.41
CA TYR A 120 4.02 9.99 -3.83
C TYR A 120 5.11 10.81 -4.51
N CYS A 121 5.11 12.13 -4.32
CA CYS A 121 6.13 12.99 -4.90
C CYS A 121 7.53 12.68 -4.36
N LYS A 122 7.69 12.40 -3.05
CA LYS A 122 8.97 11.96 -2.48
C LYS A 122 9.47 10.65 -3.10
N GLU A 123 8.58 9.68 -3.34
CA GLU A 123 8.94 8.42 -3.99
C GLU A 123 9.40 8.64 -5.45
N ILE A 124 8.69 9.48 -6.20
CA ILE A 124 9.03 9.84 -7.59
C ILE A 124 10.35 10.64 -7.64
N GLU A 125 10.54 11.59 -6.72
CA GLU A 125 11.77 12.37 -6.55
C GLU A 125 12.98 11.43 -6.38
N LEU A 126 12.90 10.47 -5.45
CA LEU A 126 13.95 9.48 -5.20
C LEU A 126 14.13 8.50 -6.36
N LYS A 127 13.07 8.18 -7.11
CA LYS A 127 13.17 7.37 -8.34
C LYS A 127 14.10 8.05 -9.36
N PHE A 128 13.93 9.35 -9.58
CA PHE A 128 14.73 10.10 -10.54
C PHE A 128 16.10 10.54 -10.02
N LYS A 129 16.23 10.81 -8.71
CA LYS A 129 17.51 11.15 -8.07
C LYS A 129 18.54 10.02 -8.14
N LYS A 130 18.09 8.76 -8.26
CA LYS A 130 18.93 7.55 -8.32
C LYS A 130 19.98 7.52 -7.17
N PRO A 131 19.53 7.49 -5.89
CA PRO A 131 20.44 7.53 -4.76
C PRO A 131 21.38 6.32 -4.75
N LYS A 132 22.57 6.51 -4.15
CA LYS A 132 23.57 5.45 -3.98
C LYS A 132 22.96 4.26 -3.24
N ILE A 133 23.25 3.04 -3.70
CA ILE A 133 22.77 1.79 -3.08
C ILE A 133 23.17 1.77 -1.60
N PHE A 134 22.24 1.34 -0.73
CA PHE A 134 22.36 1.33 0.73
C PHE A 134 22.53 2.69 1.42
N SER A 135 22.35 3.80 0.71
CA SER A 135 22.20 5.11 1.37
C SER A 135 20.85 5.21 2.08
N ARG A 136 20.73 6.14 3.04
CA ARG A 136 19.44 6.47 3.70
C ARG A 136 18.33 6.76 2.68
N GLU A 137 18.64 7.51 1.63
CA GLU A 137 17.69 7.83 0.55
C GLU A 137 17.27 6.62 -0.27
N TRP A 138 18.18 5.67 -0.48
CA TRP A 138 17.87 4.40 -1.13
C TRP A 138 16.94 3.52 -0.28
N MET A 139 17.19 3.48 1.04
CA MET A 139 16.30 2.79 1.98
C MET A 139 14.92 3.45 2.03
N ASP A 140 14.86 4.78 2.14
CA ASP A 140 13.63 5.58 2.09
C ASP A 140 12.83 5.29 0.82
N LYS A 141 13.49 5.20 -0.34
CA LYS A 141 12.83 4.90 -1.63
C LYS A 141 12.10 3.56 -1.59
N TRP A 142 12.77 2.51 -1.11
CA TRP A 142 12.16 1.19 -1.01
C TRP A 142 11.07 1.13 0.04
N GLN A 143 11.27 1.79 1.19
CA GLN A 143 10.25 1.90 2.22
C GLN A 143 8.96 2.55 1.68
N LEU A 144 9.10 3.66 0.94
CA LEU A 144 7.97 4.34 0.30
C LEU A 144 7.29 3.45 -0.74
N PHE A 145 8.06 2.76 -1.57
CA PHE A 145 7.52 1.81 -2.54
C PHE A 145 6.68 0.72 -1.86
N PHE A 146 7.19 0.11 -0.78
CA PHE A 146 6.46 -0.89 -0.01
C PHE A 146 5.19 -0.31 0.61
N TYR A 147 5.25 0.85 1.26
CA TYR A 147 4.07 1.46 1.87
C TYR A 147 3.00 1.82 0.85
N ARG A 148 3.36 2.30 -0.34
CA ARG A 148 2.39 2.52 -1.41
C ARG A 148 1.71 1.24 -1.85
N LYS A 149 2.46 0.15 -2.03
CA LYS A 149 1.90 -1.14 -2.46
C LYS A 149 1.06 -1.82 -1.39
N LEU A 150 1.48 -1.71 -0.12
CA LEU A 150 0.84 -2.37 1.01
C LEU A 150 -0.41 -1.64 1.52
N CYS A 151 -0.45 -0.31 1.51
CA CYS A 151 -1.52 0.46 2.19
C CYS A 151 -1.79 1.85 1.60
N ASP A 152 -1.29 2.10 0.39
CA ASP A 152 -1.38 3.39 -0.28
C ASP A 152 -0.92 4.57 0.62
N HIS A 153 0.28 4.44 1.18
CA HIS A 153 0.87 5.40 2.14
C HIS A 153 -0.02 5.67 3.36
N HIS A 154 -0.50 4.61 3.98
CA HIS A 154 -1.33 4.61 5.19
C HIS A 154 -2.66 5.34 4.98
N THR A 155 -3.30 5.15 3.84
CA THR A 155 -4.68 5.64 3.61
C THR A 155 -5.67 4.52 3.40
N ASP A 156 -5.22 3.34 2.97
CA ASP A 156 -6.09 2.20 2.68
C ASP A 156 -5.83 1.04 3.66
N LEU A 157 -6.70 0.94 4.67
CA LEU A 157 -6.65 -0.13 5.68
C LEU A 157 -7.02 -1.50 5.09
N ILE A 158 -7.97 -1.53 4.16
CA ILE A 158 -8.45 -2.76 3.53
C ILE A 158 -7.35 -3.34 2.65
N LEU A 159 -6.63 -2.50 1.92
CA LEU A 159 -5.45 -2.90 1.15
C LEU A 159 -4.37 -3.51 2.04
N ASN A 160 -4.14 -2.91 3.22
CA ASN A 160 -3.17 -3.45 4.18
C ASN A 160 -3.61 -4.82 4.72
N LEU A 161 -4.86 -4.93 5.16
CA LEU A 161 -5.42 -6.19 5.67
C LEU A 161 -5.38 -7.30 4.60
N ARG A 162 -5.65 -6.97 3.34
CA ARG A 162 -5.53 -7.92 2.23
C ARG A 162 -4.11 -8.46 2.10
N TRP A 163 -3.09 -7.61 2.22
CA TRP A 163 -1.70 -8.05 2.18
C TRP A 163 -1.31 -8.88 3.40
N LEU A 164 -1.83 -8.57 4.58
CA LEU A 164 -1.65 -9.41 5.78
C LEU A 164 -2.14 -10.84 5.52
N VAL A 165 -3.36 -10.99 5.01
CA VAL A 165 -3.95 -12.29 4.68
C VAL A 165 -3.11 -13.03 3.63
N VAL A 166 -2.69 -12.34 2.57
CA VAL A 166 -1.90 -12.92 1.49
C VAL A 166 -0.53 -13.40 1.98
N VAL A 167 0.17 -12.62 2.81
CA VAL A 167 1.49 -12.98 3.33
C VAL A 167 1.40 -14.22 4.23
N VAL A 168 0.44 -14.25 5.14
CA VAL A 168 0.24 -15.41 6.04
C VAL A 168 -0.16 -16.66 5.25
N GLY A 169 -1.15 -16.55 4.35
CA GLY A 169 -1.62 -17.68 3.55
C GLY A 169 -0.55 -18.25 2.63
N PHE A 170 0.24 -17.38 1.98
CA PHE A 170 1.37 -17.79 1.14
C PHE A 170 2.45 -18.52 1.95
N PHE A 171 2.82 -17.98 3.11
CA PHE A 171 3.84 -18.58 3.97
C PHE A 171 3.46 -19.99 4.42
N VAL A 172 2.22 -20.18 4.89
CA VAL A 172 1.70 -21.48 5.32
C VAL A 172 1.70 -22.49 4.17
N SER A 173 1.34 -22.02 2.99
CA SER A 173 1.33 -22.82 1.76
C SER A 173 2.74 -23.31 1.41
N VAL A 174 3.74 -22.43 1.48
CA VAL A 174 5.15 -22.80 1.24
C VAL A 174 5.65 -23.80 2.29
N LEU A 175 5.37 -23.58 3.57
CA LEU A 175 5.75 -24.52 4.63
C LEU A 175 5.08 -25.88 4.47
N PHE A 176 3.82 -25.91 4.05
CA PHE A 176 3.09 -27.15 3.76
C PHE A 176 3.78 -27.94 2.64
N VAL A 177 4.13 -27.27 1.54
CA VAL A 177 4.85 -27.90 0.42
C VAL A 177 6.24 -28.36 0.85
N LEU A 178 6.99 -27.61 1.66
CA LEU A 178 8.32 -28.05 2.10
C LEU A 178 8.28 -29.28 3.02
N ARG A 179 7.29 -29.36 3.90
CA ARG A 179 7.18 -30.47 4.86
C ARG A 179 6.58 -31.74 4.27
N TYR A 180 5.69 -31.59 3.29
CA TYR A 180 4.92 -32.71 2.75
C TYR A 180 5.14 -32.93 1.25
N GLY A 181 5.71 -31.99 0.51
CA GLY A 181 5.84 -32.06 -0.96
C GLY A 181 6.79 -33.15 -1.48
N ASP A 182 7.80 -33.55 -0.71
CA ASP A 182 8.83 -34.50 -1.13
C ASP A 182 8.42 -35.97 -0.88
N GLY A 183 7.22 -36.35 -1.34
CA GLY A 183 6.64 -37.69 -1.19
C GLY A 183 5.89 -37.96 0.14
N ASN A 184 6.01 -37.08 1.14
CA ASN A 184 5.29 -37.17 2.42
C ASN A 184 3.83 -36.68 2.39
N LEU A 185 3.35 -36.19 1.25
CA LEU A 185 1.93 -35.86 1.02
C LEU A 185 1.05 -37.11 1.23
N LEU A 186 1.60 -38.29 0.90
CA LEU A 186 0.98 -39.57 1.22
C LEU A 186 0.76 -39.73 2.73
N GLN A 187 1.69 -39.31 3.60
CA GLN A 187 1.51 -39.40 5.07
C GLN A 187 0.45 -38.42 5.61
N PHE A 188 0.37 -37.20 5.05
CA PHE A 188 -0.65 -36.20 5.46
C PHE A 188 -2.08 -36.66 5.13
N PHE A 189 -2.26 -37.34 3.99
CA PHE A 189 -3.55 -37.86 3.54
C PHE A 189 -3.83 -39.34 3.89
N ASN A 190 -2.80 -40.16 4.17
CA ASN A 190 -2.96 -41.53 4.68
C ASN A 190 -3.23 -41.58 6.18
N LYS A 191 -2.88 -40.54 6.93
CA LYS A 191 -3.33 -40.43 8.32
C LYS A 191 -4.84 -40.24 8.27
N ASP A 192 -5.59 -41.29 8.59
CA ASP A 192 -7.06 -41.41 8.54
C ASP A 192 -7.79 -40.07 8.70
N ASN A 193 -7.88 -39.33 7.60
CA ASN A 193 -8.47 -38.01 7.57
C ASN A 193 -9.85 -38.21 6.96
N ASP A 194 -10.89 -38.15 7.79
CA ASP A 194 -12.30 -38.22 7.36
C ASP A 194 -12.59 -37.25 6.21
N LEU A 195 -11.83 -36.16 6.12
CA LEU A 195 -11.87 -35.18 5.04
C LEU A 195 -11.57 -35.78 3.65
N LEU A 196 -10.63 -36.72 3.54
CA LEU A 196 -10.29 -37.39 2.27
C LEU A 196 -11.39 -38.37 1.84
N LYS A 197 -11.99 -39.09 2.80
CA LYS A 197 -13.15 -39.95 2.55
C LYS A 197 -14.34 -39.11 2.09
N MET A 198 -14.58 -37.96 2.72
CA MET A 198 -15.65 -37.03 2.37
C MET A 198 -15.45 -36.41 0.97
N LEU A 199 -14.22 -36.03 0.62
CA LEU A 199 -13.87 -35.53 -0.72
C LEU A 199 -14.04 -36.60 -1.82
N LYS A 200 -13.59 -37.82 -1.57
CA LYS A 200 -13.78 -38.96 -2.50
C LYS A 200 -15.26 -39.27 -2.71
N ALA A 201 -16.06 -39.20 -1.65
CA ALA A 201 -17.51 -39.38 -1.71
C ALA A 201 -18.23 -38.26 -2.49
N MET A 202 -17.81 -37.00 -2.32
CA MET A 202 -18.42 -35.87 -3.04
C MET A 202 -18.08 -35.83 -4.53
N LEU A 203 -16.87 -36.21 -4.92
CA LEU A 203 -16.40 -35.99 -6.28
C LEU A 203 -16.71 -37.15 -7.25
N ASN A 204 -17.01 -38.36 -6.77
CA ASN A 204 -17.42 -39.54 -7.56
C ASN A 204 -16.70 -39.75 -8.91
N ILE A 205 -15.42 -39.36 -9.01
CA ILE A 205 -14.63 -39.42 -10.23
C ILE A 205 -13.76 -40.68 -10.20
N LYS A 206 -14.00 -41.60 -11.13
CA LYS A 206 -13.25 -42.86 -11.29
C LYS A 206 -11.74 -42.66 -11.51
N VAL A 207 -11.32 -41.48 -11.97
CA VAL A 207 -9.93 -41.06 -12.19
C VAL A 207 -9.17 -40.79 -10.88
N LEU A 208 -9.87 -40.62 -9.74
CA LEU A 208 -9.25 -40.42 -8.42
C LEU A 208 -8.67 -41.69 -7.79
N ASN A 209 -8.80 -42.86 -8.43
CA ASN A 209 -8.30 -44.12 -7.88
C ASN A 209 -6.78 -44.28 -8.01
N ASP A 210 -6.16 -43.58 -8.97
CA ASP A 210 -4.71 -43.49 -9.02
C ASP A 210 -4.26 -42.36 -8.10
N SER A 211 -3.61 -42.73 -7.00
CA SER A 211 -3.18 -41.80 -5.95
C SER A 211 -2.35 -40.66 -6.56
N ASN A 212 -1.42 -40.98 -7.46
CA ASN A 212 -0.57 -40.02 -8.18
C ASN A 212 -1.35 -39.01 -9.04
N VAL A 213 -2.40 -39.42 -9.74
CA VAL A 213 -3.21 -38.53 -10.61
C VAL A 213 -4.03 -37.55 -9.78
N THR A 214 -4.55 -38.00 -8.64
CA THR A 214 -5.26 -37.15 -7.68
C THR A 214 -4.36 -36.07 -7.08
N TYR A 215 -3.12 -36.43 -6.73
CA TYR A 215 -2.14 -35.48 -6.21
C TYR A 215 -1.71 -34.45 -7.26
N LEU A 216 -1.50 -34.88 -8.51
CA LEU A 216 -1.21 -33.96 -9.62
C LEU A 216 -2.37 -33.00 -9.86
N ILE A 217 -3.62 -33.46 -9.83
CA ILE A 217 -4.80 -32.59 -9.99
C ILE A 217 -4.91 -31.59 -8.83
N LEU A 218 -4.70 -31.99 -7.57
CA LEU A 218 -4.73 -31.08 -6.43
C LEU A 218 -3.58 -30.05 -6.51
N LEU A 219 -2.37 -30.49 -6.84
CA LEU A 219 -1.20 -29.64 -7.03
C LEU A 219 -1.41 -28.65 -8.20
N TYR A 220 -1.92 -29.11 -9.34
CA TYR A 220 -2.25 -28.26 -10.48
C TYR A 220 -3.46 -27.36 -10.22
N SER A 221 -4.41 -27.75 -9.36
CA SER A 221 -5.49 -26.87 -8.90
C SER A 221 -4.95 -25.80 -7.95
N PHE A 222 -3.98 -26.15 -7.10
CA PHE A 222 -3.29 -25.24 -6.20
C PHE A 222 -2.47 -24.22 -7.00
N ILE A 223 -1.74 -24.67 -8.01
CA ILE A 223 -1.00 -23.84 -8.97
C ILE A 223 -1.97 -23.03 -9.85
N GLY A 224 -3.09 -23.60 -10.28
CA GLY A 224 -4.13 -22.94 -11.07
C GLY A 224 -4.84 -21.82 -10.29
N LEU A 225 -4.99 -21.97 -8.97
CA LEU A 225 -5.49 -20.94 -8.08
C LEU A 225 -4.54 -19.73 -7.98
N PHE A 226 -3.23 -19.89 -8.22
CA PHE A 226 -2.32 -18.74 -8.32
C PHE A 226 -2.63 -17.84 -9.54
N PHE A 227 -3.27 -18.35 -10.59
CA PHE A 227 -3.56 -17.58 -11.80
C PHE A 227 -4.86 -16.76 -11.73
N VAL A 228 -5.83 -17.15 -10.89
CA VAL A 228 -7.08 -16.38 -10.73
C VAL A 228 -7.02 -15.54 -9.46
N ARG A 229 -6.51 -14.31 -9.63
CA ARG A 229 -6.21 -13.33 -8.56
C ARG A 229 -7.29 -13.18 -7.48
N THR A 230 -8.57 -13.32 -7.82
CA THR A 230 -9.69 -13.16 -6.87
C THR A 230 -9.91 -14.40 -6.00
N PHE A 231 -9.93 -15.61 -6.59
CA PHE A 231 -10.08 -16.86 -5.84
C PHE A 231 -8.88 -17.13 -4.92
N PHE A 232 -7.70 -16.70 -5.34
CA PHE A 232 -6.47 -16.77 -4.54
C PHE A 232 -6.57 -16.02 -3.20
N ILE A 233 -7.14 -14.81 -3.20
CA ILE A 233 -7.30 -14.02 -1.97
C ILE A 233 -8.30 -14.69 -1.03
N PHE A 234 -9.42 -15.19 -1.56
CA PHE A 234 -10.42 -15.91 -0.77
C PHE A 234 -9.84 -17.19 -0.16
N TYR A 235 -9.07 -17.95 -0.94
CA TYR A 235 -8.36 -19.14 -0.47
C TYR A 235 -7.42 -18.82 0.71
N TYR A 236 -6.59 -17.78 0.61
CA TYR A 236 -5.74 -17.36 1.72
C TYR A 236 -6.50 -16.78 2.90
N LEU A 237 -7.66 -16.18 2.68
CA LEU A 237 -8.54 -15.75 3.76
C LEU A 237 -9.08 -16.95 4.54
N VAL A 238 -9.48 -18.03 3.87
CA VAL A 238 -9.90 -19.27 4.53
C VAL A 238 -8.74 -19.87 5.33
N ILE A 239 -7.53 -19.99 4.76
CA ILE A 239 -6.35 -20.46 5.50
C ILE A 239 -6.07 -19.59 6.73
N PHE A 240 -6.12 -18.27 6.57
CA PHE A 240 -5.89 -17.32 7.64
C PHE A 240 -6.90 -17.49 8.79
N ILE A 241 -8.19 -17.66 8.47
CA ILE A 241 -9.25 -17.91 9.47
C ILE A 241 -9.03 -19.25 10.16
N LEU A 242 -8.71 -20.32 9.41
CA LEU A 242 -8.42 -21.64 9.97
C LEU A 242 -7.22 -21.59 10.94
N MET A 243 -6.16 -20.87 10.58
CA MET A 243 -5.01 -20.66 11.47
C MET A 243 -5.37 -19.92 12.76
N LEU A 244 -6.17 -18.85 12.64
CA LEU A 244 -6.66 -18.11 13.80
C LEU A 244 -7.51 -18.99 14.73
N ALA A 245 -8.30 -19.90 14.16
CA ALA A 245 -9.15 -20.82 14.92
C ALA A 245 -8.34 -21.94 15.60
N MET A 246 -7.37 -22.55 14.90
CA MET A 246 -6.60 -23.67 15.43
C MET A 246 -5.49 -23.25 16.40
N SER A 247 -4.77 -22.18 16.08
CA SER A 247 -3.59 -21.76 16.85
C SER A 247 -3.19 -20.32 16.52
N PRO A 248 -3.85 -19.31 17.10
CA PRO A 248 -3.55 -17.90 16.81
C PRO A 248 -2.11 -17.52 17.20
N TYR A 249 -1.51 -18.23 18.18
CA TYR A 249 -0.11 -18.07 18.55
C TYR A 249 0.87 -18.34 17.39
N ASN A 250 0.56 -19.31 16.50
CA ASN A 250 1.44 -19.69 15.39
C ASN A 250 1.51 -18.62 14.28
N LEU A 251 0.59 -17.65 14.28
CA LEU A 251 0.62 -16.52 13.35
C LEU A 251 1.77 -15.55 13.67
N PHE A 252 2.09 -15.41 14.96
CA PHE A 252 3.11 -14.49 15.49
C PHE A 252 4.35 -15.20 16.03
N SER A 253 4.24 -16.50 16.32
CA SER A 253 5.33 -17.33 16.82
C SER A 253 6.24 -17.78 15.68
N VAL A 254 7.15 -16.89 15.32
CA VAL A 254 8.41 -17.27 14.68
C VAL A 254 9.33 -17.96 15.71
N VAL A 255 9.17 -17.61 17.00
CA VAL A 255 10.12 -17.98 18.06
C VAL A 255 10.00 -19.46 18.48
N ASN A 256 8.81 -20.05 18.58
CA ASN A 256 8.70 -21.47 19.00
C ASN A 256 8.96 -22.50 17.89
N PHE A 257 9.11 -22.09 16.63
CA PHE A 257 9.54 -23.02 15.56
C PHE A 257 11.06 -23.12 15.44
N VAL A 258 11.80 -22.14 15.96
CA VAL A 258 13.27 -22.15 16.02
C VAL A 258 13.79 -22.95 17.22
N THR A 259 12.94 -23.18 18.24
CA THR A 259 13.36 -23.75 19.54
C THR A 259 12.82 -25.15 19.83
N LYS A 260 11.95 -25.73 18.99
CA LYS A 260 11.50 -27.13 19.14
C LYS A 260 12.25 -28.06 18.21
N ASP A 261 13.20 -28.81 18.80
CA ASP A 261 13.84 -30.11 18.44
C ASP A 261 13.30 -30.92 17.25
N GLN A 262 13.11 -30.30 16.08
CA GLN A 262 12.97 -31.00 14.81
C GLN A 262 13.90 -30.34 13.83
N SER A 263 14.69 -31.15 13.12
CA SER A 263 15.67 -30.74 12.13
C SER A 263 15.01 -29.92 11.01
N SER A 264 14.81 -28.63 11.24
CA SER A 264 14.36 -27.72 10.20
C SER A 264 15.46 -27.60 9.16
N SER A 265 15.10 -27.81 7.90
CA SER A 265 16.05 -27.62 6.80
C SER A 265 16.55 -26.17 6.78
N SER A 266 17.75 -25.94 6.26
CA SER A 266 18.30 -24.59 6.09
C SER A 266 17.36 -23.67 5.30
N LEU A 267 16.61 -24.23 4.34
CA LEU A 267 15.60 -23.52 3.55
C LEU A 267 14.39 -23.09 4.39
N GLU A 268 13.86 -23.95 5.28
CA GLU A 268 12.77 -23.57 6.18
C GLU A 268 13.17 -22.37 7.04
N ASN A 269 14.38 -22.40 7.62
CA ASN A 269 14.87 -21.30 8.47
C ASN A 269 14.98 -19.97 7.70
N ILE A 270 15.45 -19.98 6.45
CA ILE A 270 15.51 -18.77 5.61
C ILE A 270 14.10 -18.21 5.35
N ILE A 271 13.14 -19.08 5.05
CA ILE A 271 11.75 -18.67 4.78
C ILE A 271 11.08 -18.11 6.03
N MET A 272 11.34 -18.70 7.20
CA MET A 272 10.86 -18.18 8.49
C MET A 272 11.39 -16.76 8.75
N VAL A 273 12.69 -16.52 8.56
CA VAL A 273 13.29 -15.19 8.74
C VAL A 273 12.68 -14.18 7.75
N ALA A 274 12.54 -14.55 6.48
CA ALA A 274 11.94 -13.69 5.47
C ALA A 274 10.48 -13.32 5.82
N TYR A 275 9.66 -14.29 6.24
CA TYR A 275 8.30 -14.05 6.70
C TYR A 275 8.26 -13.07 7.88
N THR A 276 9.16 -13.22 8.85
CA THR A 276 9.24 -12.34 10.02
C THR A 276 9.48 -10.90 9.62
N LEU A 277 10.47 -10.66 8.74
CA LEU A 277 10.80 -9.32 8.25
C LEU A 277 9.61 -8.70 7.50
N ILE A 278 8.92 -9.47 6.65
CA ILE A 278 7.75 -9.01 5.92
C ILE A 278 6.59 -8.71 6.88
N MET A 279 6.34 -9.57 7.87
CA MET A 279 5.28 -9.37 8.85
C MET A 279 5.50 -8.13 9.71
N ILE A 280 6.74 -7.85 10.13
CA ILE A 280 7.07 -6.61 10.84
C ILE A 280 6.69 -5.40 9.97
N LEU A 281 7.01 -5.42 8.67
CA LEU A 281 6.66 -4.33 7.75
C LEU A 281 5.14 -4.17 7.59
N VAL A 282 4.40 -5.27 7.44
CA VAL A 282 2.94 -5.25 7.29
C VAL A 282 2.27 -4.77 8.57
N LEU A 283 2.65 -5.29 9.74
CA LEU A 283 2.07 -4.92 11.03
C LEU A 283 2.39 -3.47 11.41
N PHE A 284 3.62 -3.01 11.20
CA PHE A 284 3.99 -1.61 11.42
C PHE A 284 3.15 -0.69 10.53
N SER A 285 2.97 -1.07 9.25
CA SER A 285 2.13 -0.35 8.32
C SER A 285 0.64 -0.36 8.74
N LEU A 286 0.14 -1.50 9.25
CA LEU A 286 -1.22 -1.66 9.73
C LEU A 286 -1.49 -0.76 10.94
N GLN A 287 -0.61 -0.78 11.95
CA GLN A 287 -0.71 0.06 13.14
C GLN A 287 -0.78 1.54 12.77
N LYS A 288 0.08 1.99 11.85
CA LYS A 288 0.12 3.39 11.41
C LYS A 288 -1.12 3.79 10.61
N THR A 289 -1.69 2.87 9.84
CA THR A 289 -2.93 3.10 9.07
C THR A 289 -4.15 3.11 9.98
N ALA A 290 -4.24 2.19 10.94
CA ALA A 290 -5.36 2.06 11.87
C ALA A 290 -5.49 3.28 12.80
N ARG A 291 -4.38 3.76 13.38
CA ARG A 291 -4.38 4.99 14.23
C ARG A 291 -4.91 6.23 13.51
N LYS A 292 -4.76 6.28 12.19
CA LYS A 292 -5.17 7.40 11.35
C LYS A 292 -6.67 7.36 11.03
N ASN A 293 -7.20 6.16 10.80
CA ASN A 293 -8.62 5.95 10.53
C ASN A 293 -9.46 5.87 11.81
N SER A 294 -8.83 5.67 12.98
CA SER A 294 -9.49 5.75 14.30
C SER A 294 -9.54 7.16 14.87
N ILE A 295 -9.24 8.20 14.08
CA ILE A 295 -9.53 9.60 14.45
C ILE A 295 -11.04 9.82 14.26
N VAL A 296 -11.82 9.10 15.07
CA VAL A 296 -13.04 9.64 15.67
C VAL A 296 -12.53 10.31 16.94
N PRO A 297 -12.59 11.64 17.07
CA PRO A 297 -12.32 12.25 18.36
C PRO A 297 -13.44 11.80 19.32
N ASN A 298 -13.07 11.33 20.51
CA ASN A 298 -13.89 11.59 21.68
C ASN A 298 -13.80 13.08 22.00
#